data_AF-A0A2X3C036-F1
#
_entry.id   AF-A0A2X3C036-F1
#
_cell.length_a   1.000
_cell.length_b   1.000
_cell.length_c   1.000
_cell.angle_alpha   90.00
_cell.angle_beta   90.00
_cell.angle_gamma   90.00
#
_symmetry.space_group_name_H-M   'P 1'
#
loop_
_entity.id
_entity.type
_entity.pdbx_description
1 polymer ?
#
loop_
_entity_poly.entity_id
_entity_poly.type
_entity_poly.pdbx_seq_one_letter_code
_entity_poly.pdbx_strand_id
1 'polypeptide(L)'
;MLNRELAQNIVNKMMEVIPYNVNIMNHKGVIIGSGDSSRIGMIHNGALEALRVKKVVEISKDGDKVKSGVNSPIFFREKAIGVIGITGNPKNVRQFT
;
A
#
# COMPACT_ATOMS: atom_id res chain seq x y z
N MET A 1 9.52 11.29 -6.87
CA MET A 1 8.18 10.67 -6.73
C MET A 1 8.30 9.22 -7.19
N LEU A 2 7.54 8.30 -6.61
CA LEU A 2 7.48 6.91 -7.11
C LEU A 2 6.82 6.88 -8.50
N ASN A 3 7.45 6.22 -9.46
CA ASN A 3 6.90 5.97 -10.79
C ASN A 3 6.29 4.55 -10.85
N ARG A 4 5.47 4.30 -11.88
CA ARG A 4 4.69 3.05 -12.04
C ARG A 4 5.57 1.81 -12.18
N GLU A 5 6.62 1.90 -12.99
CA GLU A 5 7.50 0.75 -13.29
C GLU A 5 8.23 0.28 -12.04
N LEU A 6 8.85 1.20 -11.29
CA LEU A 6 9.51 0.89 -10.04
C LEU A 6 8.53 0.34 -9.01
N ALA A 7 7.34 0.93 -8.88
CA ALA A 7 6.32 0.45 -7.96
C ALA A 7 5.88 -0.98 -8.29
N GLN A 8 5.64 -1.31 -9.56
CA GLN A 8 5.27 -2.66 -9.96
C GLN A 8 6.40 -3.66 -9.72
N ASN A 9 7.66 -3.27 -10.01
CA ASN A 9 8.82 -4.12 -9.74
C ASN A 9 8.98 -4.45 -8.25
N ILE A 10 8.76 -3.47 -7.37
CA ILE A 10 8.78 -3.70 -5.91
C ILE A 10 7.65 -4.65 -5.52
N VAL A 11 6.43 -4.42 -6.00
CA VAL A 11 5.28 -5.29 -5.71
C VAL A 11 5.55 -6.73 -6.13
N ASN A 12 6.04 -6.96 -7.35
CA ASN A 12 6.36 -8.29 -7.86
C ASN A 12 7.38 -9.00 -6.94
N LYS A 13 8.49 -8.34 -6.60
CA LYS A 13 9.53 -8.89 -5.71
C LYS A 13 9.00 -9.19 -4.31
N MET A 14 8.13 -8.34 -3.77
CA MET A 14 7.58 -8.56 -2.44
C MET A 14 6.63 -9.76 -2.39
N MET A 15 5.84 -9.97 -3.45
CA MET A 15 4.92 -11.11 -3.52
C MET A 15 5.60 -12.46 -3.79
N GLU A 16 6.87 -12.47 -4.21
CA GLU A 16 7.69 -13.69 -4.22
C GLU A 16 7.99 -14.21 -2.81
N VAL A 17 7.96 -13.32 -1.81
CA VAL A 17 8.34 -13.62 -0.41
C VAL A 17 7.12 -13.63 0.51
N ILE A 18 6.17 -12.71 0.29
CA ILE A 18 5.02 -12.48 1.16
C ILE A 18 3.77 -13.10 0.51
N PRO A 19 3.06 -14.03 1.18
CA PRO A 19 1.89 -14.71 0.63
C PRO A 19 0.61 -13.85 0.70
N TYR A 20 0.73 -12.54 0.49
CA TYR A 20 -0.36 -11.58 0.57
C TYR A 20 -0.29 -10.60 -0.59
N ASN A 21 -1.45 -10.07 -1.00
CA ASN A 21 -1.50 -9.08 -2.07
C ASN A 21 -0.91 -7.74 -1.59
N VAL A 22 0.09 -7.24 -2.32
CA VAL A 22 0.79 -5.99 -2.04
C VAL A 22 0.36 -4.91 -3.02
N ASN A 23 0.19 -3.69 -2.52
CA ASN A 23 -0.14 -2.49 -3.28
C ASN A 23 0.89 -1.39 -2.97
N ILE A 24 1.26 -0.60 -3.97
CA ILE A 24 2.03 0.63 -3.79
C ILE A 24 1.23 1.79 -4.35
N MET A 25 1.10 2.83 -3.53
CA MET A 25 0.39 4.06 -3.86
C MET A 25 1.39 5.23 -3.94
N ASN A 26 1.13 6.17 -4.83
CA ASN A 26 1.90 7.41 -4.90
C ASN A 26 1.47 8.41 -3.80
N HIS A 27 2.11 9.58 -3.75
CA HIS A 27 1.80 10.68 -2.84
C HIS A 27 0.37 11.25 -2.94
N LYS A 28 -0.42 10.86 -3.94
CA LYS A 28 -1.84 11.20 -4.09
C LYS A 28 -2.78 10.06 -3.68
N GLY A 29 -2.24 8.99 -3.08
CA GLY A 29 -3.01 7.80 -2.71
C GLY A 29 -3.48 6.95 -3.91
N VAL A 30 -2.99 7.21 -5.11
CA VAL A 30 -3.33 6.43 -6.31
C VAL A 30 -2.45 5.19 -6.38
N ILE A 31 -3.06 4.01 -6.56
CA ILE A 31 -2.35 2.74 -6.72
C ILE A 31 -1.59 2.76 -8.05
N ILE A 32 -0.27 2.62 -7.98
CA ILE A 32 0.66 2.64 -9.12
C ILE A 32 1.44 1.32 -9.27
N GLY A 33 1.32 0.41 -8.30
CA GLY A 33 1.74 -0.99 -8.43
C GLY A 33 0.82 -1.87 -7.60
N SER A 34 0.46 -3.04 -8.09
CA SER A 34 -0.42 -3.97 -7.37
C SER A 34 -0.25 -5.41 -7.84
N GLY A 35 -0.45 -6.38 -6.95
CA GLY A 35 -0.63 -7.77 -7.34
C GLY A 35 -2.02 -8.09 -7.91
N ASP A 36 -2.96 -7.16 -7.77
CA ASP A 36 -4.26 -7.19 -8.43
C ASP A 36 -4.30 -6.04 -9.44
N SER A 37 -4.02 -6.34 -10.71
CA SER A 37 -3.92 -5.33 -11.76
C SER A 37 -5.20 -4.50 -11.94
N SER A 38 -6.37 -5.05 -11.55
CA SER A 38 -7.66 -4.33 -11.58
C SER A 38 -7.69 -3.12 -10.65
N ARG A 39 -6.77 -3.05 -9.69
CA ARG A 39 -6.67 -1.98 -8.70
C ARG A 39 -5.85 -0.78 -9.17
N ILE A 40 -5.03 -0.95 -10.21
CA ILE A 40 -4.12 0.11 -10.69
C ILE A 40 -4.96 1.31 -11.15
N GLY A 41 -4.56 2.51 -10.73
CA GLY A 41 -5.27 3.76 -11.05
C GLY A 41 -6.39 4.13 -10.07
N MET A 42 -6.80 3.21 -9.19
CA MET A 42 -7.77 3.51 -8.14
C MET A 42 -7.13 4.32 -6.99
N ILE A 43 -7.92 5.19 -6.36
CA ILE A 43 -7.55 5.88 -5.11
C ILE A 43 -7.80 4.94 -3.93
N HIS A 44 -6.83 4.87 -3.01
CA HIS A 44 -6.93 4.08 -1.79
C HIS A 44 -7.06 4.98 -0.55
N ASN A 45 -8.23 4.99 0.09
CA ASN A 45 -8.47 5.84 1.27
C ASN A 45 -7.52 5.54 2.43
N GLY A 46 -7.15 4.26 2.63
CA GLY A 46 -6.15 3.88 3.63
C GLY A 46 -4.78 4.51 3.40
N ALA A 47 -4.39 4.72 2.13
CA ALA A 47 -3.13 5.37 1.81
C ALA A 47 -3.19 6.88 2.04
N LEU A 48 -4.33 7.52 1.72
CA LEU A 48 -4.51 8.95 2.00
C LEU A 48 -4.39 9.24 3.50
N GLU A 49 -4.99 8.40 4.34
CA GLU A 49 -4.88 8.54 5.78
C GLU A 49 -3.43 8.33 6.25
N ALA A 50 -2.75 7.28 5.79
CA ALA A 50 -1.35 7.02 6.14
C ALA A 50 -0.42 8.18 5.74
N LEU A 51 -0.62 8.78 4.56
CA LEU A 51 0.10 9.97 4.10
C LEU A 51 -0.19 11.19 4.98
N ARG A 52 -1.46 11.37 5.39
CA ARG A 52 -1.90 12.49 6.23
C ARG A 52 -1.30 12.41 7.63
N VAL A 53 -1.38 11.25 8.29
CA VAL A 53 -0.88 11.07 9.66
C VAL A 53 0.60 10.75 9.72
N LYS A 54 1.22 10.43 8.58
CA LYS A 54 2.63 10.00 8.46
C LYS A 54 2.96 8.82 9.39
N LYS A 55 2.00 7.90 9.54
CA LYS A 55 2.08 6.71 10.40
C LYS A 55 1.40 5.53 9.72
N VAL A 56 1.67 4.34 10.24
CA VAL A 56 0.99 3.11 9.85
C VAL A 56 -0.50 3.22 10.16
N VAL A 57 -1.33 2.82 9.21
CA VAL A 57 -2.79 2.78 9.34
C VAL A 57 -3.27 1.35 9.08
N GLU A 58 -3.95 0.79 10.07
CA GLU A 58 -4.56 -0.54 9.98
C GLU A 58 -6.05 -0.43 9.65
N ILE A 59 -6.53 -1.31 8.78
CA ILE A 59 -7.93 -1.39 8.39
C ILE A 59 -8.43 -2.78 8.76
N SER A 60 -9.28 -2.85 9.79
CA SER A 60 -9.69 -4.12 10.39
C SER A 60 -10.84 -4.81 9.66
N LYS A 61 -11.57 -4.09 8.80
CA LYS A 61 -12.72 -4.62 8.06
C LYS A 61 -12.72 -4.11 6.62
N ASP A 62 -13.17 -4.96 5.72
CA ASP A 62 -13.41 -4.58 4.33
C ASP A 62 -14.56 -3.57 4.28
N GLY A 63 -14.46 -2.61 3.37
CA GLY A 63 -15.54 -1.71 2.97
C GLY A 63 -15.61 -1.62 1.45
N ASP A 64 -16.57 -0.88 0.90
CA ASP A 64 -16.90 -0.88 -0.54
C ASP A 64 -15.71 -0.67 -1.49
N LYS A 65 -14.68 0.08 -1.06
CA LYS A 65 -13.50 0.41 -1.89
C LYS A 65 -12.17 0.07 -1.23
N VAL A 66 -12.19 -0.55 -0.04
CA VAL A 66 -11.00 -0.74 0.77
C VAL A 66 -11.02 -2.14 1.36
N LYS A 67 -9.93 -2.88 1.18
CA LYS A 67 -9.77 -4.20 1.78
C LYS A 67 -9.06 -4.05 3.13
N SER A 68 -9.35 -4.95 4.06
CA SER A 68 -8.63 -5.06 5.33
C SER A 68 -7.14 -5.29 5.08
N GLY A 69 -6.31 -4.71 5.94
CA GLY A 69 -4.86 -4.68 5.70
C GLY A 69 -4.14 -3.62 6.49
N VAL A 70 -2.86 -3.44 6.16
CA VAL A 70 -1.97 -2.45 6.78
C VAL A 70 -1.39 -1.55 5.69
N ASN A 71 -1.41 -0.24 5.93
CA ASN A 71 -0.89 0.79 5.04
C ASN A 71 0.24 1.54 5.74
N SER A 72 1.47 1.41 5.24
CA SER A 72 2.69 2.00 5.82
C SER A 72 3.26 3.07 4.87
N PRO A 73 3.50 4.32 5.33
CA PRO A 73 4.08 5.35 4.49
C PRO A 73 5.54 5.02 4.11
N ILE A 74 5.89 5.26 2.85
CA ILE A 74 7.26 5.15 2.36
C ILE A 74 7.95 6.50 2.51
N PHE A 75 8.98 6.57 3.35
CA PHE A 75 9.75 7.79 3.57
C PHE A 75 11.04 7.83 2.75
N PHE A 76 11.36 8.99 2.19
CA PHE A 76 12.65 9.31 1.61
C PHE A 76 13.03 10.73 1.99
N ARG A 77 14.18 10.90 2.67
CA ARG A 77 14.62 12.19 3.24
C ARG A 77 13.51 12.86 4.05
N GLU A 78 12.94 12.12 5.00
CA GLU A 78 11.84 12.54 5.91
C GLU A 78 10.51 12.93 5.22
N LYS A 79 10.44 12.81 3.89
CA LYS A 79 9.24 13.07 3.11
C LYS A 79 8.54 11.76 2.79
N ALA A 80 7.25 11.67 3.09
CA ALA A 80 6.41 10.58 2.61
C ALA A 80 6.27 10.70 1.08
N ILE A 81 6.81 9.73 0.34
CA ILE A 81 6.81 9.72 -1.14
C ILE A 81 5.75 8.79 -1.74
N GLY A 82 5.14 7.96 -0.91
CA GLY A 82 4.13 6.97 -1.28
C GLY A 82 3.70 6.15 -0.07
N VAL A 83 2.96 5.07 -0.32
CA VAL A 83 2.49 4.12 0.69
C VAL A 83 2.65 2.71 0.15
N ILE A 84 3.02 1.78 1.03
CA ILE A 84 2.87 0.36 0.79
C ILE A 84 1.67 -0.18 1.56
N GLY A 85 0.80 -0.93 0.89
CA GLY A 85 -0.38 -1.55 1.47
C GLY A 85 -0.33 -3.07 1.32
N ILE A 86 -0.46 -3.81 2.42
CA ILE A 86 -0.56 -5.28 2.39
C ILE A 86 -1.98 -5.67 2.79
N THR A 87 -2.65 -6.40 1.90
CA THR A 87 -4.03 -6.86 2.11
C THR A 87 -4.06 -8.10 3.00
N GLY A 88 -4.94 -8.12 3.99
CA GLY A 88 -5.14 -9.26 4.88
C GLY A 88 -5.52 -8.81 6.29
N ASN A 89 -5.76 -9.77 7.20
CA ASN A 89 -6.03 -9.44 8.59
C ASN A 89 -4.83 -8.66 9.19
N PRO A 90 -5.02 -7.43 9.74
CA PRO A 90 -3.92 -6.63 10.28
C PRO A 90 -3.04 -7.37 11.28
N LYS A 91 -3.61 -8.26 12.09
CA LYS A 91 -2.85 -9.08 13.05
C LYS A 91 -1.80 -9.97 12.38
N ASN A 92 -2.08 -10.42 11.15
CA ASN A 92 -1.22 -11.32 10.40
C ASN A 92 -0.24 -10.54 9.51
N VAL A 93 -0.67 -9.45 8.90
CA VAL A 93 0.12 -8.76 7.86
C VAL A 93 1.02 -7.64 8.39
N ARG A 94 0.77 -7.12 9.60
CA ARG A 94 1.57 -6.02 10.19
C ARG A 94 3.05 -6.33 10.33
N GLN A 95 3.43 -7.61 10.41
CA GLN A 95 4.82 -8.03 10.54
C GLN A 95 5.66 -7.78 9.28
N PHE A 96 5.02 -7.46 8.16
CA PHE A 96 5.67 -7.25 6.86
C PHE A 96 5.74 -5.77 6.45
N THR A 97 5.31 -4.84 7.31
CA THR A 97 5.11 -3.41 7.00
C THR A 97 5.83 -2.47 7.94
#